data_AF-A0A318U3C1-F1
#
_entry.id   AF-A0A318U3C1-F1
#
_cell.length_a   1.000
_cell.length_b   1.000
_cell.length_c   1.000
_cell.angle_alpha   90.00
_cell.angle_beta   90.00
_cell.angle_gamma   90.00
#
_symmetry.space_group_name_H-M   'P 1'
#
loop_
_entity.id
_entity.type
_entity.pdbx_description
1 polymer ?
#
loop_
_entity_poly.entity_id
_entity_poly.type
_entity_poly.pdbx_seq_one_letter_code
_entity_poly.pdbx_strand_id
1 'polypeptide(L)'
;MTDFRERYADLGAFVHGKAPRRTVPLPPPPVPKPAQPTTAMTVEGITLAPASRLSALASTRDRHRARARMATDRGHQLREMISERETRIRLLAQRAAPGFEAEAEAQAAVIEAEVAQLRAAMQTASDEAAEASEAAGAAQSVLRAALKFALDHGATIPLLLAGEVSK
;
A
#
# COMPACT_ATOMS: atom_id res chain seq x y z
N MET A 1 18.62 -65.21 6.90
CA MET A 1 19.80 -64.63 6.22
C MET A 1 19.43 -64.46 4.77
N THR A 2 19.29 -63.23 4.28
CA THR A 2 18.95 -62.97 2.87
C THR A 2 20.13 -63.34 1.98
N ASP A 3 19.83 -64.09 0.93
CA ASP A 3 20.80 -64.71 0.04
C ASP A 3 21.70 -63.64 -0.59
N PHE A 4 23.02 -63.85 -0.58
CA PHE A 4 23.99 -62.83 -1.05
C PHE A 4 23.72 -62.41 -2.51
N ARG A 5 23.05 -63.28 -3.28
CA ARG A 5 22.62 -63.04 -4.66
C ARG A 5 21.53 -61.97 -4.79
N GLU A 6 20.70 -61.75 -3.79
CA GLU A 6 19.65 -60.72 -3.83
C GLU A 6 20.20 -59.31 -3.65
N ARG A 7 21.28 -59.15 -2.87
CA ARG A 7 21.87 -57.82 -2.60
C ARG A 7 22.58 -57.19 -3.79
N TYR A 8 22.98 -57.99 -4.77
CA TYR A 8 23.77 -57.54 -5.94
C TYR A 8 23.05 -57.77 -7.28
N ALA A 9 21.78 -58.19 -7.26
CA ALA A 9 21.00 -58.39 -8.48
C ALA A 9 20.87 -57.10 -9.32
N ASP A 10 20.81 -55.94 -8.66
CA ASP A 10 20.70 -54.64 -9.31
C ASP A 10 22.01 -54.18 -9.96
N LEU A 11 23.17 -54.64 -9.48
CA LEU A 11 24.48 -54.36 -10.10
C LEU A 11 24.69 -55.19 -11.38
N GLY A 12 24.17 -56.42 -11.42
CA GLY A 12 24.18 -57.24 -12.64
C GLY A 12 23.28 -56.69 -13.76
N ALA A 13 22.22 -55.95 -13.42
CA ALA A 13 21.32 -55.34 -14.41
C ALA A 13 21.99 -54.21 -15.22
N PHE A 14 22.90 -53.45 -14.59
CA PHE A 14 23.66 -52.38 -15.24
C PHE A 14 24.68 -52.90 -16.27
N VAL A 15 25.25 -54.09 -16.05
CA VAL A 15 26.26 -54.69 -16.95
C VAL A 15 25.62 -55.39 -18.16
N HIS A 16 24.37 -55.83 -18.04
CA HIS A 16 23.66 -56.60 -19.08
C HIS A 16 22.52 -55.85 -19.78
N GLY A 17 22.48 -54.51 -19.67
CA GLY A 17 21.54 -53.67 -20.43
C GLY A 17 20.07 -53.82 -20.04
N LYS A 18 19.75 -54.29 -18.83
CA LYS A 18 18.37 -54.34 -18.32
C LYS A 18 18.06 -53.09 -17.51
N ALA A 19 16.85 -52.54 -17.68
CA ALA A 19 16.43 -51.35 -16.97
C ALA A 19 16.42 -51.58 -15.44
N PRO A 20 17.08 -50.71 -14.63
CA PRO A 20 17.06 -50.84 -13.18
C PRO A 20 15.62 -50.65 -12.67
N ARG A 21 15.28 -51.36 -11.58
CA ARG A 21 13.98 -51.21 -10.91
C ARG A 21 13.80 -49.74 -10.51
N ARG A 22 12.64 -49.16 -10.87
CA ARG A 22 12.26 -47.78 -10.51
C ARG A 22 12.41 -47.60 -9.00
N THR A 23 13.44 -46.86 -8.60
CA THR A 23 13.59 -46.39 -7.23
C THR A 23 12.46 -45.41 -6.94
N VAL A 24 11.86 -45.53 -5.76
CA VAL A 24 10.85 -44.60 -5.26
C VAL A 24 11.42 -43.18 -5.37
N PRO A 25 10.69 -42.20 -5.95
CA PRO A 25 11.19 -40.84 -6.05
C PRO A 25 11.53 -40.32 -4.65
N LEU A 26 12.75 -39.78 -4.52
CA LEU A 26 13.20 -39.12 -3.30
C LEU A 26 12.16 -38.06 -2.90
N PRO A 27 11.81 -37.96 -1.60
CA PRO A 27 10.93 -36.89 -1.15
C PRO A 27 11.56 -35.55 -1.54
N PRO A 28 10.76 -34.56 -1.98
CA PRO A 28 11.27 -33.25 -2.31
C PRO A 28 12.00 -32.66 -1.09
N PRO A 29 13.06 -31.88 -1.31
CA PRO A 29 13.77 -31.22 -0.21
C PRO A 29 12.78 -30.42 0.63
N PRO A 30 12.90 -30.43 1.97
CA PRO A 30 12.02 -29.66 2.83
C PRO A 30 12.11 -28.19 2.46
N VAL A 31 10.99 -27.61 2.05
CA VAL A 31 10.90 -26.17 1.80
C VAL A 31 11.16 -25.46 3.13
N PRO A 32 12.12 -24.52 3.21
CA PRO A 32 12.35 -23.77 4.44
C PRO A 32 11.05 -23.05 4.81
N LYS A 33 10.54 -23.32 6.02
CA LYS A 33 9.36 -22.62 6.53
C LYS A 33 9.70 -21.13 6.64
N PRO A 34 8.80 -20.23 6.24
CA PRO A 34 9.05 -18.80 6.41
C PRO A 34 9.32 -18.52 7.88
N ALA A 35 10.39 -17.78 8.16
CA ALA A 35 10.75 -17.40 9.52
C ALA A 35 9.57 -16.65 10.14
N GLN A 36 9.08 -17.12 11.30
CA GLN A 36 8.02 -16.43 12.00
C GLN A 36 8.56 -15.09 12.51
N PRO A 37 7.82 -13.98 12.35
CA PRO A 37 8.30 -12.66 12.76
C PRO A 37 8.57 -12.63 14.26
N THR A 38 9.61 -11.89 14.66
CA THR A 38 10.06 -11.81 16.04
C THR A 38 9.00 -11.11 16.89
N THR A 39 8.31 -11.88 17.73
CA THR A 39 7.24 -11.40 18.62
C THR A 39 7.78 -10.60 19.80
N ALA A 40 8.90 -11.04 20.38
CA ALA A 40 9.60 -10.34 21.45
C ALA A 40 11.12 -10.42 21.26
N MET A 41 11.82 -9.34 21.59
CA MET A 41 13.28 -9.25 21.55
C MET A 41 13.76 -8.41 22.74
N THR A 42 14.78 -8.87 23.46
CA THR A 42 15.37 -8.09 24.56
C THR A 42 16.68 -7.47 24.09
N VAL A 43 16.79 -6.15 24.16
CA VAL A 43 18.01 -5.39 23.84
C VAL A 43 18.35 -4.55 25.06
N GLU A 44 19.57 -4.70 25.59
CA GLU A 44 20.05 -3.94 26.77
C GLU A 44 19.08 -3.99 27.98
N GLY A 45 18.41 -5.13 28.19
CA GLY A 45 17.44 -5.31 29.28
C GLY A 45 16.03 -4.78 28.98
N ILE A 46 15.79 -4.16 27.82
CA ILE A 46 14.48 -3.67 27.39
C ILE A 46 13.80 -4.74 26.53
N THR A 47 12.61 -5.19 26.93
CA THR A 47 11.80 -6.09 26.11
C THR A 47 11.01 -5.28 25.08
N LEU A 48 11.27 -5.56 23.81
CA LEU A 48 10.64 -4.96 22.65
C LEU A 48 9.70 -5.97 22.01
N ALA A 49 8.66 -5.47 21.34
CA ALA A 49 7.78 -6.26 20.46
C ALA A 49 7.93 -5.73 19.02
N PRO A 50 8.97 -6.15 18.27
CA PRO A 50 9.31 -5.56 16.99
C PRO A 50 8.19 -5.70 15.96
N ALA A 51 7.60 -6.89 15.83
CA ALA A 51 6.55 -7.15 14.85
C ALA A 51 5.31 -6.25 15.05
N SER A 52 4.84 -6.09 16.29
CA SER A 52 3.65 -5.27 16.57
C SER A 52 3.93 -3.78 16.38
N ARG A 53 5.10 -3.29 16.80
CA ARG A 53 5.51 -1.89 16.61
C ARG A 53 5.69 -1.53 15.13
N LEU A 54 6.32 -2.40 14.35
CA LEU A 54 6.48 -2.22 12.90
C LEU A 54 5.12 -2.23 12.19
N SER A 55 4.23 -3.16 12.55
CA SER A 55 2.86 -3.19 12.02
C SER A 55 2.08 -1.92 12.38
N ALA A 56 2.24 -1.39 13.59
CA ALA A 56 1.59 -0.15 14.00
C ALA A 56 2.11 1.04 13.19
N LEU A 57 3.42 1.16 12.97
CA LEU A 57 4.02 2.20 12.13
C LEU A 57 3.53 2.14 10.68
N ALA A 58 3.47 0.93 10.09
CA ALA A 58 2.91 0.72 8.76
C ALA A 58 1.43 1.16 8.68
N SER A 59 0.62 0.80 9.68
CA SER A 59 -0.79 1.22 9.75
C SER A 59 -0.95 2.74 9.83
N THR A 60 -0.06 3.44 10.53
CA THR A 60 -0.09 4.91 10.64
C THR A 60 0.23 5.56 9.31
N ARG A 61 1.29 5.12 8.63
CA ARG A 61 1.62 5.56 7.26
C ARG A 61 0.44 5.35 6.32
N ASP A 62 -0.16 4.17 6.34
CA ASP A 62 -1.24 3.83 5.40
C ASP A 62 -2.52 4.64 5.69
N ARG A 63 -2.81 4.95 6.95
CA ARG A 63 -3.88 5.90 7.33
C ARG A 63 -3.63 7.29 6.75
N HIS A 64 -2.41 7.81 6.86
CA HIS A 64 -2.08 9.12 6.27
C HIS A 64 -2.17 9.12 4.74
N ARG A 65 -1.69 8.06 4.08
CA ARG A 65 -1.86 7.89 2.62
C ARG A 65 -3.32 7.82 2.21
N ALA A 66 -4.15 7.10 2.96
CA ALA A 66 -5.58 7.01 2.69
C ALA A 66 -6.26 8.39 2.83
N ARG A 67 -5.91 9.15 3.88
CA ARG A 67 -6.41 10.52 4.06
C ARG A 67 -6.01 11.45 2.91
N ALA A 68 -4.75 11.39 2.46
CA ALA A 68 -4.29 12.18 1.32
C ALA A 68 -5.06 11.85 0.03
N ARG A 69 -5.35 10.57 -0.22
CA ARG A 69 -6.17 10.13 -1.37
C ARG A 69 -7.59 10.66 -1.26
N MET A 70 -8.24 10.50 -0.11
CA MET A 70 -9.61 11.01 0.11
C MET A 70 -9.70 12.53 -0.09
N ALA A 71 -8.71 13.28 0.40
CA ALA A 71 -8.65 14.73 0.20
C ALA A 71 -8.44 15.10 -1.27
N THR A 72 -7.61 14.34 -1.99
CA THR A 72 -7.40 14.51 -3.44
C THR A 72 -8.68 14.22 -4.23
N ASP A 73 -9.37 13.13 -3.92
CA ASP A 73 -10.64 12.75 -4.54
C ASP A 73 -11.72 13.81 -4.30
N ARG A 74 -11.78 14.36 -3.08
CA ARG A 74 -12.65 15.49 -2.74
C ARG A 74 -12.32 16.73 -3.57
N GLY A 75 -11.03 17.03 -3.74
CA GLY A 75 -10.57 18.13 -4.59
C GLY A 75 -11.00 17.96 -6.05
N HIS A 76 -10.99 16.74 -6.58
CA HIS A 76 -11.49 16.43 -7.92
C HIS A 76 -12.99 16.67 -8.05
N GLN A 77 -13.79 16.18 -7.10
CA GLN A 77 -15.24 16.41 -7.07
C GLN A 77 -15.59 17.90 -7.01
N LEU A 78 -14.88 18.67 -6.17
CA LEU A 78 -15.08 20.12 -6.06
C LEU A 78 -14.76 20.84 -7.37
N ARG A 79 -13.73 20.40 -8.09
CA ARG A 79 -13.39 20.95 -9.40
C ARG A 79 -14.49 20.71 -10.44
N GLU A 80 -15.08 19.53 -10.45
CA GLU A 80 -16.21 19.21 -11.33
C GLU A 80 -17.41 20.12 -11.01
N MET A 81 -17.77 20.25 -9.73
CA MET A 81 -18.85 21.15 -9.29
C MET A 81 -18.60 22.61 -9.69
N ILE A 82 -17.36 23.11 -9.54
CA ILE A 82 -16.99 24.47 -9.98
C ILE A 82 -17.21 24.61 -11.48
N SER A 83 -16.75 23.64 -12.29
CA SER A 83 -16.90 23.69 -13.75
C SER A 83 -18.37 23.69 -14.19
N GLU A 84 -19.23 22.93 -13.51
CA GLU A 84 -20.68 22.93 -13.76
C GLU A 84 -21.31 24.29 -13.43
N ARG A 85 -20.93 24.89 -12.30
CA ARG A 85 -21.44 26.20 -11.88
C ARG A 85 -20.97 27.33 -12.79
N GLU A 86 -19.71 27.31 -13.23
CA GLU A 86 -19.18 28.24 -14.22
C GLU A 86 -19.90 28.11 -15.57
N THR A 87 -20.20 26.88 -15.99
CA THR A 87 -21.00 26.63 -17.20
C THR A 87 -22.42 27.18 -17.06
N ARG A 88 -23.03 27.04 -15.88
CA ARG A 88 -24.35 27.59 -15.58
C ARG A 88 -24.38 29.12 -15.67
N ILE A 89 -23.36 29.81 -15.15
CA ILE A 89 -23.22 31.27 -15.28
C ILE A 89 -23.17 31.67 -16.76
N ARG A 90 -22.35 30.97 -17.58
CA ARG A 90 -22.27 31.25 -19.03
C ARG A 90 -23.61 31.05 -19.73
N LEU A 91 -24.35 30.00 -19.38
CA LEU A 91 -25.67 29.73 -19.94
C LEU A 91 -26.71 30.76 -19.52
N LEU A 92 -26.64 31.29 -18.29
CA LEU A 92 -27.49 32.38 -17.84
C LEU A 92 -27.22 33.65 -18.65
N ALA A 93 -25.94 34.00 -18.84
CA ALA A 93 -25.56 35.15 -19.67
C ALA A 93 -26.03 35.02 -21.12
N GLN A 94 -25.99 33.82 -21.71
CA GLN A 94 -26.47 33.56 -23.07
C GLN A 94 -27.99 33.60 -23.21
N ARG A 95 -28.74 33.33 -22.14
CA ARG A 95 -30.21 33.25 -22.14
C ARG A 95 -30.89 34.48 -21.57
N ALA A 96 -30.14 35.48 -21.12
CA ALA A 96 -30.69 36.72 -20.60
C ALA A 96 -31.53 37.40 -21.70
N ALA A 97 -32.85 37.41 -21.51
CA ALA A 97 -33.77 38.10 -22.41
C ALA A 97 -33.68 39.62 -22.16
N PRO A 98 -33.78 40.45 -23.22
CA PRO A 98 -33.79 41.89 -23.05
C PRO A 98 -34.93 42.31 -22.11
N GLY A 99 -34.59 43.04 -21.04
CA GLY A 99 -35.51 43.44 -19.97
C GLY A 99 -35.48 42.58 -18.69
N PHE A 100 -34.80 41.43 -18.69
CA PHE A 100 -34.60 40.56 -17.51
C PHE A 100 -33.13 40.48 -17.07
N GLU A 101 -32.29 41.40 -17.52
CA GLU A 101 -30.84 41.42 -17.27
C GLU A 101 -30.53 41.49 -15.77
N ALA A 102 -31.26 42.30 -15.01
CA ALA A 102 -31.09 42.42 -13.56
C ALA A 102 -31.37 41.11 -12.79
N GLU A 103 -32.36 40.33 -13.24
CA GLU A 103 -32.66 39.02 -12.63
C GLU A 103 -31.58 37.98 -12.98
N ALA A 104 -31.08 38.01 -14.22
CA ALA A 104 -30.00 37.14 -14.65
C ALA A 104 -28.68 37.45 -13.91
N GLU A 105 -28.36 38.74 -13.70
CA GLU A 105 -27.21 39.20 -12.92
C GLU A 105 -27.33 38.77 -11.45
N ALA A 106 -28.50 38.93 -10.83
CA ALA A 106 -28.72 38.50 -9.45
C ALA A 106 -28.51 36.98 -9.29
N GLN A 107 -29.00 36.17 -10.24
CA GLN A 107 -28.78 34.72 -10.24
C GLN A 107 -27.31 34.35 -10.47
N ALA A 108 -26.62 35.06 -11.38
CA ALA A 108 -25.20 34.86 -11.62
C ALA A 108 -24.38 35.16 -10.36
N ALA A 109 -24.66 36.27 -9.66
CA ALA A 109 -23.96 36.65 -8.44
C ALA A 109 -24.09 35.61 -7.31
N VAL A 110 -25.27 34.98 -7.18
CA VAL A 110 -25.46 33.87 -6.22
C VAL A 110 -24.58 32.68 -6.60
N ILE A 111 -24.55 32.30 -7.87
CA ILE A 111 -23.72 31.18 -8.33
C ILE A 111 -22.22 31.50 -8.23
N GLU A 112 -21.81 32.75 -8.44
CA GLU A 112 -20.44 33.21 -8.24
C GLU A 112 -20.02 33.09 -6.76
N ALA A 113 -20.91 33.43 -5.83
CA ALA A 113 -20.67 33.23 -4.41
C ALA A 113 -20.54 31.74 -4.06
N GLU A 114 -21.37 30.87 -4.64
CA GLU A 114 -21.21 29.41 -4.49
C GLU A 114 -19.86 28.93 -5.04
N VAL A 115 -19.45 29.41 -6.22
CA VAL A 115 -18.13 29.08 -6.80
C VAL A 115 -16.99 29.53 -5.90
N ALA A 116 -17.08 30.72 -5.29
CA ALA A 116 -16.08 31.20 -4.34
C ALA A 116 -15.97 30.28 -3.12
N GLN A 117 -17.10 29.83 -2.57
CA GLN A 117 -17.14 28.87 -1.46
C GLN A 117 -16.54 27.51 -1.87
N LEU A 118 -16.87 27.01 -3.06
CA LEU A 118 -16.33 25.76 -3.59
C LEU A 118 -14.80 25.85 -3.82
N ARG A 119 -14.30 26.98 -4.31
CA ARG A 119 -12.86 27.23 -4.48
C ARG A 119 -12.14 27.26 -3.13
N ALA A 120 -12.73 27.88 -2.10
CA ALA A 120 -12.18 27.85 -0.76
C ALA A 120 -12.12 26.41 -0.21
N ALA A 121 -13.20 25.63 -0.37
CA ALA A 121 -13.23 24.22 0.02
C ALA A 121 -12.21 23.36 -0.78
N MET A 122 -11.96 23.70 -2.04
CA MET A 122 -10.95 23.04 -2.86
C MET A 122 -9.55 23.33 -2.35
N GLN A 123 -9.29 24.57 -1.92
CA GLN A 123 -8.02 24.94 -1.30
C GLN A 123 -7.80 24.17 0.00
N THR A 124 -8.80 24.11 0.89
CA THR A 124 -8.68 23.36 2.14
C THR A 124 -8.45 21.87 1.89
N ALA A 125 -9.11 21.28 0.88
CA ALA A 125 -8.85 19.89 0.49
C ALA A 125 -7.43 19.68 -0.04
N SER A 126 -6.89 20.65 -0.78
CA SER A 126 -5.50 20.64 -1.24
C SER A 126 -4.51 20.71 -0.08
N ASP A 127 -4.76 21.59 0.89
CA ASP A 127 -3.90 21.73 2.08
C ASP A 127 -3.94 20.45 2.93
N GLU A 128 -5.13 19.88 3.17
CA GLU A 128 -5.28 18.58 3.86
C GLU A 128 -4.55 17.43 3.15
N ALA A 129 -4.55 17.42 1.81
CA ALA A 129 -3.83 16.42 1.03
C ALA A 129 -2.31 16.57 1.18
N ALA A 130 -1.81 17.81 1.16
CA ALA A 130 -0.39 18.11 1.36
C ALA A 130 0.07 17.69 2.76
N GLU A 131 -0.63 18.12 3.81
CA GLU A 131 -0.33 17.77 5.20
C GLU A 131 -0.34 16.24 5.43
N ALA A 132 -1.36 15.56 4.89
CA ALA A 132 -1.45 14.10 5.00
C ALA A 132 -0.34 13.39 4.23
N SER A 133 0.09 13.93 3.09
CA SER A 133 1.22 13.40 2.30
C SER A 133 2.55 13.56 3.04
N GLU A 134 2.80 14.73 3.64
CA GLU A 134 3.98 14.98 4.47
C GLU A 134 4.02 14.05 5.69
N ALA A 135 2.89 13.91 6.40
CA ALA A 135 2.77 12.99 7.53
C ALA A 135 2.99 11.52 7.11
N ALA A 136 2.51 11.12 5.93
CA ALA A 136 2.78 9.80 5.38
C ALA A 136 4.27 9.59 5.07
N GLY A 137 4.93 10.62 4.51
CA GLY A 137 6.37 10.61 4.26
C GLY A 137 7.20 10.48 5.53
N ALA A 138 6.85 11.24 6.58
CA ALA A 138 7.49 11.16 7.89
C ALA A 138 7.26 9.79 8.55
N ALA A 139 6.03 9.25 8.51
CA ALA A 139 5.75 7.91 9.02
C ALA A 139 6.54 6.82 8.24
N GLN A 140 6.72 7.00 6.94
CA GLN A 140 7.49 6.08 6.11
C GLN A 140 9.00 6.14 6.41
N SER A 141 9.57 7.31 6.67
CA SER A 141 10.99 7.42 7.05
C SER A 141 11.26 6.75 8.39
N VAL A 142 10.37 6.96 9.38
CA VAL A 142 10.43 6.28 10.68
C VAL A 142 10.30 4.77 10.54
N LEU A 143 9.35 4.30 9.72
CA LEU A 143 9.18 2.87 9.46
C LEU A 143 10.43 2.25 8.82
N ARG A 144 11.03 2.90 7.81
CA ARG A 144 12.28 2.43 7.19
C ARG A 144 13.43 2.36 8.18
N ALA A 145 13.61 3.38 9.01
CA ALA A 145 14.63 3.38 10.05
C ALA A 145 14.41 2.23 11.05
N ALA A 146 13.17 2.00 11.48
CA ALA A 146 12.82 0.90 12.37
C ALA A 146 13.03 -0.48 11.73
N LEU A 147 12.69 -0.64 10.44
CA LEU A 147 12.93 -1.88 9.70
C LEU A 147 14.43 -2.16 9.56
N LYS A 148 15.23 -1.16 9.22
CA LYS A 148 16.68 -1.29 9.16
C LYS A 148 17.27 -1.69 10.52
N PHE A 149 16.87 -0.98 11.58
CA PHE A 149 17.30 -1.32 12.95
C PHE A 149 16.96 -2.76 13.33
N ALA A 150 15.74 -3.22 13.00
CA ALA A 150 15.30 -4.58 13.26
C ALA A 150 16.17 -5.62 12.52
N LEU A 151 16.52 -5.38 11.25
CA LEU A 151 17.42 -6.27 10.50
C LEU A 151 18.83 -6.28 11.07
N ASP A 152 19.39 -5.11 11.39
CA ASP A 152 20.75 -4.97 11.92
C ASP A 152 20.92 -5.73 13.25
N HIS A 153 19.83 -5.90 14.02
CA HIS A 153 19.80 -6.62 15.30
C HIS A 153 19.21 -8.03 15.20
N GLY A 154 19.08 -8.58 13.99
CA GLY A 154 18.67 -9.98 13.77
C GLY A 154 17.19 -10.27 14.05
N ALA A 155 16.33 -9.25 14.13
CA ALA A 155 14.89 -9.45 14.23
C ALA A 155 14.31 -9.88 12.88
N THR A 156 13.50 -10.93 12.91
CA THR A 156 12.71 -11.37 11.76
C THR A 156 11.50 -10.47 11.57
N ILE A 157 11.37 -9.91 10.36
CA ILE A 157 10.34 -8.92 10.01
C ILE A 157 9.18 -9.60 9.29
N PRO A 158 7.92 -9.11 9.45
CA PRO A 158 6.79 -9.60 8.68
C PRO A 158 7.05 -9.53 7.16
N LEU A 159 6.69 -10.60 6.43
CA LEU A 159 6.84 -10.70 4.97
C LEU A 159 6.21 -9.52 4.21
N LEU A 160 5.11 -8.97 4.72
CA LEU A 160 4.42 -7.80 4.16
C LEU A 160 5.29 -6.53 4.15
N LEU A 161 6.27 -6.44 5.05
CA LEU A 161 7.17 -5.28 5.20
C LEU A 161 8.57 -5.54 4.63
N ALA A 162 8.89 -6.79 4.26
CA ALA A 162 10.22 -7.16 3.78
C ALA A 162 10.63 -6.42 2.50
N GLY A 163 9.67 -6.10 1.62
CA GLY A 163 9.92 -5.34 0.39
C GLY A 163 10.12 -3.83 0.59
N GLU A 164 9.97 -3.31 1.81
CA GLU A 164 10.05 -1.87 2.11
C GLU A 164 11.47 -1.40 2.47
N VAL A 165 12.40 -2.33 2.67
CA VAL A 165 13.80 -2.05 3.04
C VAL A 165 14.71 -1.84 1.82
N SER A 166 14.37 -2.46 0.69
CA SER A 166 15.19 -2.44 -0.54
C SER A 166 14.88 -1.28 -1.49
N LYS A 167 13.98 -0.36 -1.10
CA LYS A 167 13.55 0.82 -1.89
C LYS A 167 13.81 2.09 -1.11
#